data_AF-A0A8T4TMK3-F1
#
_entry.id   AF-A0A8T4TMK3-F1
#
_cell.length_a   1.000
_cell.length_b   1.000
_cell.length_c   1.000
_cell.angle_alpha   90.00
_cell.angle_beta   90.00
_cell.angle_gamma   90.00
#
_symmetry.space_group_name_H-M   'P 1'
#
loop_
_entity.id
_entity.type
_entity.pdbx_description
1 polymer ?
#
loop_
_entity_poly.entity_id
_entity_poly.type
_entity_poly.pdbx_seq_one_letter_code
_entity_poly.pdbx_strand_id
1 'polypeptide(L)'
;MEGEQEQQEEQEMWWRKLGFYINPFTIKPAPFDNKVFGQDQILEDLYYKLPAGTMSFVEGKLGTGKTTILKSLIAKFRGRGKVIYFSCNRLDTELNIEELLKGRYGFWGKLFGMMPKEMIVLLDEAQQLSAVNTERVKYFFDQGNIKSVVFTGTDYGNTNLHESIKERIGNDGLLKIKELSEDQAVAFVRNRIGSTHLLNDAIIKKLWQLSARNPRRLLQRLDRIFRYAVENMESEIKEEHLNKIFADAKVKTETATATQSEPEAMEHREEKKAAMRMQKKKSKKLVKKHPKKWGAEDEDQEEDW
;
A
#
# COMPACT_ATOMS: atom_id res chain seq x y z
N MET A 1 46.97 1.13 -7.95
CA MET A 1 46.14 1.66 -6.86
C MET A 1 44.67 1.88 -7.28
N GLU A 2 44.18 1.19 -8.32
CA GLU A 2 42.74 1.15 -8.68
C GLU A 2 42.09 -0.22 -8.38
N GLY A 3 42.84 -1.17 -7.81
CA GLY A 3 42.36 -2.54 -7.53
C GLY A 3 41.86 -2.79 -6.11
N GLU A 4 41.89 -1.78 -5.22
CA GLU A 4 41.54 -1.93 -3.80
C GLU A 4 40.21 -1.25 -3.41
N GLN A 5 39.52 -0.58 -4.35
CA GLN A 5 38.23 0.08 -4.09
C GLN A 5 36.99 -0.68 -4.58
N GLU A 6 37.14 -1.73 -5.40
CA GLU A 6 36.04 -2.66 -5.76
C GLU A 6 35.92 -3.85 -4.80
N GLN A 7 36.86 -3.99 -3.85
CA GLN A 7 36.88 -5.02 -2.81
C GLN A 7 36.38 -4.52 -1.45
N GLN A 8 35.62 -3.42 -1.41
CA GLN A 8 34.63 -3.25 -0.35
C GLN A 8 33.48 -4.20 -0.63
N GLU A 9 33.73 -5.47 -0.31
CA GLU A 9 32.79 -6.53 0.01
C GLU A 9 31.36 -6.21 -0.44
N GLU A 10 31.03 -6.64 -1.66
CA GLU A 10 29.70 -7.21 -1.89
C GLU A 10 29.45 -8.17 -0.72
N GLN A 11 28.77 -7.69 0.33
CA GLN A 11 28.02 -8.55 1.22
C GLN A 11 27.10 -9.31 0.29
N GLU A 12 27.56 -10.48 -0.14
CA GLU A 12 26.96 -11.23 -1.21
C GLU A 12 25.54 -11.56 -0.77
N MET A 13 24.59 -10.81 -1.32
CA MET A 13 23.22 -10.75 -0.84
C MET A 13 22.67 -12.17 -0.79
N TRP A 14 22.12 -12.59 0.37
CA TRP A 14 21.76 -14.00 0.62
C TRP A 14 20.89 -14.61 -0.50
N TRP A 15 20.05 -13.82 -1.16
CA TRP A 15 19.18 -14.29 -2.23
C TRP A 15 19.92 -14.56 -3.54
N ARG A 16 21.03 -13.86 -3.83
CA ARG A 16 21.87 -14.14 -5.01
C ARG A 16 22.54 -15.51 -4.88
N LYS A 17 22.95 -15.90 -3.66
CA LYS A 17 23.47 -17.24 -3.36
C LYS A 17 22.46 -18.36 -3.65
N LEU A 18 21.17 -18.03 -3.68
CA LEU A 18 20.09 -18.96 -4.01
C LEU A 18 19.64 -18.85 -5.49
N GLY A 19 20.34 -18.07 -6.31
CA GLY A 19 20.05 -17.90 -7.74
C GLY A 19 18.95 -16.88 -8.05
N PHE A 20 18.51 -16.06 -7.09
CA PHE A 20 17.54 -15.01 -7.35
C PHE A 20 18.22 -13.72 -7.83
N TYR A 21 17.68 -13.14 -8.90
CA TYR A 21 18.15 -11.83 -9.40
C TYR A 21 17.78 -10.68 -8.46
N ILE A 22 16.57 -10.72 -7.87
CA ILE A 22 16.04 -9.75 -6.90
C ILE A 22 15.54 -10.52 -5.69
N ASN A 23 15.62 -9.91 -4.49
CA ASN A 23 15.05 -10.49 -3.28
C ASN A 23 13.56 -10.84 -3.47
N PRO A 24 13.18 -12.13 -3.45
CA PRO A 24 11.81 -12.56 -3.73
C PRO A 24 10.82 -12.14 -2.64
N PHE A 25 11.30 -11.76 -1.45
CA PHE A 25 10.49 -11.33 -0.31
C PHE A 25 10.40 -9.81 -0.16
N THR A 26 10.83 -9.06 -1.18
CA THR A 26 10.60 -7.61 -1.23
C THR A 26 9.11 -7.30 -1.17
N ILE A 27 8.73 -6.40 -0.26
CA ILE A 27 7.32 -5.99 -0.04
C ILE A 27 6.80 -5.21 -1.24
N LYS A 28 7.66 -4.40 -1.87
CA LYS A 28 7.32 -3.73 -3.12
C LYS A 28 7.14 -4.83 -4.16
N PRO A 29 5.97 -4.94 -4.82
CA PRO A 29 5.79 -5.92 -5.87
C PRO A 29 6.84 -5.66 -6.94
N ALA A 30 7.49 -6.73 -7.38
CA ALA A 30 8.42 -6.66 -8.50
C ALA A 30 7.68 -6.05 -9.71
N PRO A 31 8.38 -5.37 -10.62
CA PRO A 31 7.75 -4.75 -11.79
C PRO A 31 6.87 -5.72 -12.59
N PHE A 32 7.16 -7.02 -12.49
CA PHE A 32 6.57 -8.10 -13.28
C PHE A 32 5.56 -8.99 -12.54
N ASP A 33 5.33 -8.77 -11.23
CA ASP A 33 4.36 -9.56 -10.47
C ASP A 33 3.24 -8.69 -9.88
N ASN A 34 2.15 -8.61 -10.64
CA ASN A 34 0.90 -7.95 -10.22
C ASN A 34 -0.17 -8.96 -9.79
N LYS A 35 0.21 -10.23 -9.55
CA LYS A 35 -0.76 -11.26 -9.19
C LYS A 35 -1.32 -10.97 -7.79
N VAL A 36 -2.63 -10.84 -7.72
CA VAL A 36 -3.36 -10.69 -6.46
C VAL A 36 -3.84 -12.08 -6.04
N PHE A 37 -3.56 -12.46 -4.80
CA PHE A 37 -3.97 -13.77 -4.26
C PHE A 37 -5.23 -13.64 -3.42
N GLY A 38 -6.21 -14.52 -3.65
CA GLY A 38 -7.40 -14.68 -2.81
C GLY A 38 -8.39 -13.50 -2.84
N GLN A 39 -8.23 -12.55 -3.77
CA GLN A 39 -9.11 -11.38 -3.92
C GLN A 39 -9.75 -11.31 -5.32
N ASP A 40 -9.95 -12.46 -5.97
CA ASP A 40 -10.45 -12.54 -7.34
C ASP A 40 -11.82 -11.84 -7.47
N GLN A 41 -12.73 -12.07 -6.52
CA GLN A 41 -14.03 -11.40 -6.49
C GLN A 41 -13.92 -9.87 -6.41
N ILE A 42 -13.00 -9.34 -5.60
CA ILE A 42 -12.81 -7.88 -5.48
C ILE A 42 -12.31 -7.30 -6.80
N LEU A 43 -11.40 -8.00 -7.47
CA LEU A 43 -10.92 -7.58 -8.79
C LEU A 43 -12.02 -7.65 -9.84
N GLU A 44 -12.80 -8.73 -9.89
CA GLU A 44 -13.92 -8.88 -10.81
C GLU A 44 -14.95 -7.75 -10.62
N ASP A 45 -15.33 -7.47 -9.37
CA ASP A 45 -16.23 -6.38 -9.03
C ASP A 45 -15.68 -5.02 -9.51
N LEU A 46 -14.40 -4.74 -9.26
CA LEU A 46 -13.76 -3.49 -9.68
C LEU A 46 -13.62 -3.40 -11.20
N TYR A 47 -13.34 -4.51 -11.89
CA TYR A 47 -13.28 -4.55 -13.35
C TYR A 47 -14.63 -4.27 -13.99
N TYR A 48 -15.74 -4.65 -13.33
CA TYR A 48 -17.08 -4.32 -13.77
C TYR A 48 -17.48 -2.87 -13.42
N LYS A 49 -17.20 -2.44 -12.19
CA LYS A 49 -17.59 -1.12 -11.64
C LYS A 49 -16.88 0.06 -12.28
N LEU A 50 -15.59 -0.06 -12.58
CA LEU A 50 -14.78 1.03 -13.13
C LEU A 50 -15.24 1.50 -14.53
N PRO A 51 -15.53 0.62 -15.50
CA PRO A 51 -16.13 1.03 -16.77
C PRO A 51 -17.54 1.60 -16.63
N ALA A 52 -18.27 1.23 -15.58
CA ALA A 52 -19.64 1.68 -15.32
C ALA A 52 -19.72 3.08 -14.68
N GLY A 53 -18.60 3.65 -14.24
CA GLY A 53 -18.58 5.01 -13.71
C GLY A 53 -18.96 5.12 -12.23
N THR A 54 -18.57 4.14 -11.40
CA THR A 54 -18.91 4.14 -9.97
C THR A 54 -17.74 4.56 -9.07
N MET A 55 -18.05 4.84 -7.80
CA MET A 55 -17.07 4.96 -6.72
C MET A 55 -17.03 3.67 -5.91
N SER A 56 -15.84 3.28 -5.44
CA SER A 56 -15.66 2.11 -4.59
C SER A 56 -14.62 2.37 -3.51
N PHE A 57 -14.73 1.67 -2.39
CA PHE A 57 -13.77 1.69 -1.30
C PHE A 57 -13.28 0.29 -1.01
N VAL A 58 -11.97 0.05 -1.12
CA VAL A 58 -11.34 -1.20 -0.74
C VAL A 58 -10.81 -1.10 0.69
N GLU A 59 -11.49 -1.77 1.61
CA GLU A 59 -11.15 -1.81 3.02
C GLU A 59 -10.24 -3.00 3.32
N GLY A 60 -9.17 -2.77 4.08
CA GLY A 60 -8.33 -3.85 4.59
C GLY A 60 -7.22 -3.36 5.50
N LYS A 61 -6.78 -4.23 6.42
CA LYS A 61 -5.69 -3.92 7.35
C LYS A 61 -4.39 -3.53 6.61
N LEU A 62 -3.45 -2.91 7.33
CA LEU A 62 -2.14 -2.59 6.77
C LEU A 62 -1.43 -3.89 6.31
N GLY A 63 -0.91 -3.91 5.08
CA GLY A 63 -0.15 -5.05 4.56
C GLY A 63 -0.98 -6.20 3.99
N THR A 64 -2.29 -6.02 3.77
CA THR A 64 -3.17 -7.05 3.18
C THR A 64 -3.25 -7.03 1.65
N GLY A 65 -2.54 -6.13 0.98
CA GLY A 65 -2.47 -6.09 -0.50
C GLY A 65 -3.35 -5.05 -1.20
N LYS A 66 -3.89 -4.04 -0.49
CA LYS A 66 -4.63 -2.91 -1.09
C LYS A 66 -3.88 -2.26 -2.27
N THR A 67 -2.62 -1.90 -2.08
CA THR A 67 -1.78 -1.33 -3.14
C THR A 67 -1.57 -2.32 -4.31
N THR A 68 -1.50 -3.63 -4.05
CA THR A 68 -1.39 -4.65 -5.11
C THR A 68 -2.66 -4.71 -5.94
N ILE A 69 -3.84 -4.61 -5.32
CA ILE A 69 -5.12 -4.48 -6.03
C ILE A 69 -5.09 -3.24 -6.93
N LEU A 70 -4.71 -2.08 -6.40
CA LEU A 70 -4.62 -0.85 -7.20
C LEU A 70 -3.63 -0.99 -8.37
N LYS A 71 -2.48 -1.63 -8.17
CA LYS A 71 -1.51 -1.89 -9.25
C LYS A 71 -2.07 -2.83 -10.32
N SER A 72 -2.83 -3.85 -9.94
CA SER A 72 -3.55 -4.70 -10.89
C SER A 72 -4.55 -3.89 -11.73
N LEU A 73 -5.28 -2.95 -11.12
CA LEU A 73 -6.16 -2.02 -11.84
C LEU A 73 -5.37 -1.12 -12.80
N ILE A 74 -4.24 -0.57 -12.37
CA ILE A 74 -3.36 0.22 -13.24
C ILE A 74 -2.94 -0.61 -14.44
N ALA A 75 -2.41 -1.82 -14.22
CA ALA A 75 -1.99 -2.71 -15.31
C ALA A 75 -3.13 -3.01 -16.29
N LYS A 76 -4.36 -3.22 -15.79
CA LYS A 76 -5.54 -3.49 -16.61
C LYS A 76 -5.99 -2.28 -17.45
N PHE A 77 -5.92 -1.07 -16.89
CA PHE A 77 -6.54 0.13 -17.49
C PHE A 77 -5.55 1.17 -18.06
N ARG A 78 -4.23 1.05 -17.81
CA ARG A 78 -3.18 2.02 -18.24
C ARG A 78 -3.12 2.21 -19.75
N GLY A 79 -3.46 1.19 -20.55
CA GLY A 79 -3.40 1.23 -22.03
C GLY A 79 -4.27 2.29 -22.72
N ARG A 80 -5.08 3.07 -21.98
CA ARG A 80 -5.90 4.17 -22.51
C ARG A 80 -5.48 5.55 -21.99
N GLY A 81 -4.44 5.65 -21.16
CA GLY A 81 -4.02 6.91 -20.54
C GLY A 81 -4.99 7.51 -19.51
N LYS A 82 -6.07 6.79 -19.18
CA LYS A 82 -7.19 7.29 -18.34
C LYS A 82 -7.07 7.01 -16.85
N VAL A 83 -5.96 6.45 -16.37
CA VAL A 83 -5.81 6.09 -14.95
C VAL A 83 -4.94 7.11 -14.25
N ILE A 84 -5.35 7.62 -13.09
CA ILE A 84 -4.52 8.41 -12.17
C ILE A 84 -4.35 7.59 -10.90
N TYR A 85 -3.12 7.39 -10.46
CA TYR A 85 -2.82 6.77 -9.16
C TYR A 85 -2.14 7.80 -8.27
N PHE A 86 -2.63 7.91 -7.03
CA PHE A 86 -2.02 8.78 -6.03
C PHE A 86 -2.02 8.09 -4.67
N SER A 87 -0.89 8.20 -3.96
CA SER A 87 -0.78 7.72 -2.58
C SER A 87 -0.94 8.88 -1.61
N CYS A 88 -2.04 8.89 -0.85
CA CYS A 88 -2.40 10.02 0.00
C CYS A 88 -1.46 10.19 1.20
N ASN A 89 -0.59 9.22 1.47
CA ASN A 89 0.44 9.34 2.51
C ASN A 89 1.58 10.32 2.15
N ARG A 90 1.65 10.79 0.90
CA ARG A 90 2.64 11.77 0.42
C ARG A 90 2.17 13.22 0.57
N LEU A 91 1.02 13.44 1.19
CA LEU A 91 0.43 14.76 1.33
C LEU A 91 1.13 15.56 2.43
N ASP A 92 2.06 16.44 2.03
CA ASP A 92 2.55 17.51 2.89
C ASP A 92 1.51 18.64 3.03
N THR A 93 0.68 18.82 1.99
CA THR A 93 -0.41 19.80 1.88
C THR A 93 -1.70 19.17 1.33
N GLU A 94 -2.76 19.97 1.14
CA GLU A 94 -4.00 19.51 0.51
C GLU A 94 -3.75 18.89 -0.87
N LEU A 95 -4.39 17.74 -1.14
CA LEU A 95 -4.40 17.13 -2.47
C LEU A 95 -5.08 18.04 -3.49
N ASN A 96 -4.32 18.50 -4.48
CA ASN A 96 -4.88 19.23 -5.62
C ASN A 96 -5.32 18.26 -6.73
N ILE A 97 -6.57 17.80 -6.67
CA ILE A 97 -7.17 16.91 -7.68
C ILE A 97 -7.15 17.55 -9.07
N GLU A 98 -7.29 18.88 -9.15
CA GLU A 98 -7.27 19.60 -10.41
C GLU A 98 -5.91 19.51 -11.09
N GLU A 99 -4.82 19.67 -10.34
CA GLU A 99 -3.46 19.50 -10.86
C GLU A 99 -3.20 18.07 -11.32
N LEU A 100 -3.67 17.06 -10.57
CA LEU A 100 -3.56 15.66 -10.99
C LEU A 100 -4.27 15.40 -12.33
N LEU A 101 -5.45 16.00 -12.53
CA LEU A 101 -6.19 15.90 -13.78
C LEU A 101 -5.48 16.66 -14.90
N LYS A 102 -5.06 17.90 -14.68
CA LYS A 102 -4.35 18.72 -15.68
C LYS A 102 -3.03 18.09 -16.12
N GLY A 103 -2.32 17.42 -15.20
CA GLY A 103 -1.08 16.70 -15.49
C GLY A 103 -1.26 15.53 -16.47
N ARG A 104 -2.49 15.06 -16.70
CA ARG A 104 -2.79 14.01 -17.68
C ARG A 104 -3.01 14.53 -19.10
N TYR A 105 -3.19 15.83 -19.28
CA TYR A 105 -3.15 16.41 -20.62
C TYR A 105 -1.70 16.65 -21.04
N GLY A 106 -1.38 16.24 -22.27
CA GLY A 106 -0.18 16.71 -22.95
C GLY A 106 -0.20 18.23 -23.14
N PHE A 107 0.91 18.76 -23.65
CA PHE A 107 1.16 20.21 -23.79
C PHE A 107 -0.04 21.02 -24.33
N TRP A 108 -0.75 20.48 -25.32
CA TRP A 108 -1.90 21.13 -25.95
C TRP A 108 -3.10 21.34 -25.01
N GLY A 109 -3.41 20.37 -24.13
CA GLY A 109 -4.56 20.50 -23.24
C GLY A 109 -4.35 21.56 -22.15
N LYS A 110 -3.09 21.78 -21.74
CA LYS A 110 -2.74 22.86 -20.80
C LYS A 110 -2.97 24.24 -21.42
N LEU A 111 -2.65 24.43 -22.69
CA LEU A 111 -2.79 25.73 -23.38
C LEU A 111 -4.26 26.14 -23.57
N PHE A 112 -5.15 25.19 -23.79
CA PHE A 112 -6.58 25.45 -23.99
C PHE A 112 -7.44 25.35 -22.72
N GLY A 113 -6.82 25.08 -21.56
CA GLY A 113 -7.54 24.95 -20.28
C GLY A 113 -8.55 23.80 -20.26
N MET A 114 -8.38 22.79 -21.11
CA MET A 114 -9.31 21.65 -21.18
C MET A 114 -9.05 20.68 -20.02
N MET A 115 -10.10 20.21 -19.37
CA MET A 115 -10.02 19.19 -18.30
C MET A 115 -10.30 17.80 -18.85
N PRO A 116 -9.50 16.78 -18.47
CA PRO A 116 -9.66 15.45 -19.05
C PRO A 116 -11.01 14.90 -18.62
N LYS A 117 -11.59 14.04 -19.47
CA LYS A 117 -12.86 13.40 -19.22
C LYS A 117 -12.68 11.91 -19.07
N GLU A 118 -13.63 11.32 -18.34
CA GLU A 118 -13.73 9.88 -18.14
C GLU A 118 -12.51 9.25 -17.42
N MET A 119 -11.89 9.97 -16.47
CA MET A 119 -10.70 9.49 -15.76
C MET A 119 -11.05 8.48 -14.65
N ILE A 120 -10.23 7.44 -14.51
CA ILE A 120 -10.25 6.52 -13.37
C ILE A 120 -9.23 7.01 -12.36
N VAL A 121 -9.66 7.34 -11.14
CA VAL A 121 -8.79 7.84 -10.07
C VAL A 121 -8.65 6.79 -8.98
N LEU A 122 -7.42 6.42 -8.65
CA LEU A 122 -7.06 5.42 -7.65
C LEU A 122 -6.33 6.13 -6.50
N LEU A 123 -6.96 6.15 -5.33
CA LEU A 123 -6.48 6.86 -4.14
C LEU A 123 -6.10 5.86 -3.05
N ASP A 124 -4.79 5.70 -2.84
CA ASP A 124 -4.23 4.82 -1.80
C ASP A 124 -4.16 5.54 -0.45
N GLU A 125 -4.36 4.81 0.65
CA GLU A 125 -4.36 5.34 2.04
C GLU A 125 -5.33 6.54 2.24
N ALA A 126 -6.57 6.41 1.77
CA ALA A 126 -7.60 7.44 1.73
C ALA A 126 -7.95 8.06 3.10
N GLN A 127 -7.62 7.41 4.21
CA GLN A 127 -7.74 8.00 5.55
C GLN A 127 -6.89 9.25 5.78
N GLN A 128 -5.93 9.53 4.88
CA GLN A 128 -5.15 10.77 4.89
C GLN A 128 -5.84 11.94 4.17
N LEU A 129 -6.95 11.70 3.46
CA LEU A 129 -7.68 12.76 2.78
C LEU A 129 -8.44 13.65 3.76
N SER A 130 -8.43 14.95 3.48
CA SER A 130 -9.34 15.89 4.14
C SER A 130 -10.73 15.85 3.50
N ALA A 131 -11.76 16.27 4.25
CA ALA A 131 -13.11 16.41 3.71
C ALA A 131 -13.13 17.31 2.45
N VAL A 132 -12.37 18.40 2.45
CA VAL A 132 -12.21 19.30 1.30
C VAL A 132 -11.65 18.58 0.08
N ASN A 133 -10.67 17.69 0.25
CA ASN A 133 -10.15 16.90 -0.87
C ASN A 133 -11.21 15.95 -1.41
N THR A 134 -12.01 15.34 -0.53
CA THR A 134 -13.08 14.41 -0.94
C THR A 134 -14.23 15.13 -1.65
N GLU A 135 -14.56 16.36 -1.25
CA GLU A 135 -15.51 17.22 -1.97
C GLU A 135 -14.99 17.60 -3.37
N ARG A 136 -13.70 17.92 -3.51
CA ARG A 136 -13.10 18.17 -4.83
C ARG A 136 -13.15 16.94 -5.73
N VAL A 137 -12.87 15.75 -5.19
CA VAL A 137 -13.05 14.48 -5.94
C VAL A 137 -14.50 14.35 -6.42
N LYS A 138 -15.48 14.58 -5.53
CA LYS A 138 -16.89 14.55 -5.89
C LYS A 138 -17.23 15.54 -7.00
N TYR A 139 -16.77 16.78 -6.87
CA TYR A 139 -17.00 17.82 -7.85
C TYR A 139 -16.57 17.37 -9.25
N PHE A 140 -15.33 16.88 -9.41
CA PHE A 140 -14.84 16.42 -10.71
C PHE A 140 -15.50 15.13 -11.20
N PHE A 141 -16.01 14.30 -10.29
CA PHE A 141 -16.83 13.15 -10.66
C PHE A 141 -18.19 13.60 -11.22
N ASP A 142 -18.89 14.50 -10.54
CA ASP A 142 -20.20 15.01 -10.98
C ASP A 142 -20.12 15.79 -12.30
N GLN A 143 -18.97 16.41 -12.61
CA GLN A 143 -18.72 17.10 -13.89
C GLN A 143 -18.34 16.14 -15.05
N GLY A 144 -18.18 14.83 -14.78
CA GLY A 144 -17.75 13.84 -15.78
C GLY A 144 -16.25 13.91 -16.14
N ASN A 145 -15.45 14.67 -15.37
CA ASN A 145 -13.99 14.65 -15.51
C ASN A 145 -13.42 13.34 -14.99
N ILE A 146 -13.91 12.91 -13.83
CA ILE A 146 -13.62 11.61 -13.24
C ILE A 146 -14.80 10.69 -13.55
N LYS A 147 -14.53 9.60 -14.25
CA LYS A 147 -15.50 8.51 -14.47
C LYS A 147 -15.71 7.70 -13.20
N SER A 148 -14.62 7.28 -12.57
CA SER A 148 -14.66 6.34 -11.46
C SER A 148 -13.57 6.64 -10.45
N VAL A 149 -13.83 6.29 -9.19
CA VAL A 149 -12.88 6.44 -8.11
C VAL A 149 -12.78 5.15 -7.31
N VAL A 150 -11.55 4.70 -7.04
CA VAL A 150 -11.28 3.64 -6.07
C VAL A 150 -10.46 4.22 -4.95
N PHE A 151 -11.09 4.33 -3.78
CA PHE A 151 -10.41 4.63 -2.53
C PHE A 151 -9.92 3.32 -1.92
N THR A 152 -8.79 3.36 -1.21
CA THR A 152 -8.39 2.24 -0.36
C THR A 152 -7.99 2.76 1.01
N GLY A 153 -8.33 2.03 2.07
CA GLY A 153 -8.04 2.45 3.43
C GLY A 153 -8.18 1.32 4.43
N THR A 154 -7.90 1.61 5.69
CA THR A 154 -7.94 0.61 6.76
C THR A 154 -9.34 0.36 7.32
N ASP A 155 -10.15 1.40 7.37
CA ASP A 155 -11.47 1.40 7.99
C ASP A 155 -12.34 2.47 7.33
N TYR A 156 -13.37 2.03 6.61
CA TYR A 156 -14.28 2.89 5.87
C TYR A 156 -15.07 3.81 6.80
N GLY A 157 -15.55 3.30 7.94
CA GLY A 157 -16.37 4.05 8.89
C GLY A 157 -15.60 5.20 9.53
N ASN A 158 -14.32 4.99 9.82
CA ASN A 158 -13.43 5.97 10.43
C ASN A 158 -12.67 6.84 9.42
N THR A 159 -12.87 6.66 8.12
CA THR A 159 -12.24 7.49 7.09
C THR A 159 -12.97 8.84 7.00
N ASN A 160 -12.21 9.93 6.84
CA ASN A 160 -12.71 11.30 6.72
C ASN A 160 -13.30 11.60 5.31
N LEU A 161 -14.10 10.67 4.78
CA LEU A 161 -14.86 10.88 3.55
C LEU A 161 -16.09 11.74 3.85
N HIS A 162 -16.30 12.77 3.02
CA HIS A 162 -17.54 13.53 3.04
C HIS A 162 -18.75 12.61 2.82
N GLU A 163 -19.88 12.88 3.48
CA GLU A 163 -21.06 11.99 3.48
C GLU A 163 -21.58 11.70 2.07
N SER A 164 -21.61 12.70 1.21
CA SER A 164 -22.03 12.52 -0.19
C SER A 164 -21.09 11.63 -1.02
N ILE A 165 -19.82 11.45 -0.63
CA ILE A 165 -18.96 10.41 -1.23
C ILE A 165 -19.36 9.04 -0.71
N LYS A 166 -19.68 8.92 0.59
CA LYS A 166 -20.13 7.65 1.19
C LYS A 166 -21.45 7.17 0.57
N GLU A 167 -22.39 8.09 0.34
CA GLU A 167 -23.64 7.82 -0.37
C GLU A 167 -23.39 7.30 -1.79
N ARG A 168 -22.42 7.90 -2.51
CA ARG A 168 -22.03 7.47 -3.88
C ARG A 168 -21.35 6.11 -3.91
N ILE A 169 -20.58 5.77 -2.87
CA ILE A 169 -19.98 4.44 -2.72
C ILE A 169 -21.09 3.43 -2.42
N GLY A 170 -22.00 3.77 -1.51
CA GLY A 170 -23.09 2.89 -1.09
C GLY A 170 -22.61 1.58 -0.47
N ASN A 171 -23.54 0.66 -0.20
CA ASN A 171 -23.19 -0.65 0.35
C ASN A 171 -22.43 -1.51 -0.66
N ASP A 172 -22.83 -1.45 -1.93
CA ASP A 172 -22.23 -2.26 -2.98
C ASP A 172 -20.82 -1.78 -3.36
N GLY A 173 -20.49 -0.51 -3.14
CA GLY A 173 -19.14 0.01 -3.39
C GLY A 173 -18.13 -0.29 -2.29
N LEU A 174 -18.56 -0.82 -1.14
CA LEU A 174 -17.66 -1.19 -0.04
C LEU A 174 -17.14 -2.62 -0.22
N LEU A 175 -15.87 -2.75 -0.58
CA LEU A 175 -15.20 -4.03 -0.87
C LEU A 175 -14.20 -4.37 0.24
N LYS A 176 -14.47 -5.41 1.02
CA LYS A 176 -13.62 -5.83 2.15
C LYS A 176 -12.66 -6.92 1.73
N ILE A 177 -11.35 -6.66 1.90
CA ILE A 177 -10.30 -7.65 1.65
C ILE A 177 -10.48 -8.85 2.58
N LYS A 178 -10.49 -10.04 1.96
CA LYS A 178 -10.55 -11.30 2.69
C LYS A 178 -9.17 -11.69 3.18
N GLU A 179 -9.11 -12.31 4.34
CA GLU A 179 -7.88 -12.95 4.80
C GLU A 179 -7.53 -14.14 3.89
N LEU A 180 -6.23 -14.34 3.61
CA LEU A 180 -5.80 -15.50 2.83
C LEU A 180 -5.95 -16.77 3.66
N SER A 181 -6.40 -17.85 3.02
CA SER A 181 -6.27 -19.19 3.59
C SER A 181 -4.80 -19.60 3.68
N GLU A 182 -4.51 -20.64 4.48
CA GLU A 182 -3.16 -21.20 4.55
C GLU A 182 -2.65 -21.65 3.18
N ASP A 183 -3.49 -22.30 2.38
CA ASP A 183 -3.10 -22.78 1.06
C ASP A 183 -2.89 -21.63 0.07
N GLN A 184 -3.67 -20.54 0.20
CA GLN A 184 -3.43 -19.31 -0.56
C GLN A 184 -2.12 -18.63 -0.13
N ALA A 185 -1.77 -18.66 1.15
CA ALA A 185 -0.49 -18.16 1.64
C ALA A 185 0.68 -19.00 1.11
N VAL A 186 0.54 -20.32 1.05
CA VAL A 186 1.52 -21.21 0.39
C VAL A 186 1.64 -20.87 -1.08
N ALA A 187 0.53 -20.78 -1.82
CA ALA A 187 0.54 -20.42 -3.24
C ALA A 187 1.19 -19.05 -3.50
N PHE A 188 0.93 -18.08 -2.63
CA PHE A 188 1.54 -16.75 -2.66
C PHE A 188 3.07 -16.81 -2.53
N VAL A 189 3.59 -17.61 -1.60
CA VAL A 189 5.03 -17.78 -1.42
C VAL A 189 5.64 -18.56 -2.58
N ARG A 190 5.02 -19.66 -2.99
CA ARG A 190 5.50 -20.50 -4.11
C ARG A 190 5.52 -19.78 -5.44
N ASN A 191 4.61 -18.83 -5.65
CA ASN A 191 4.67 -17.98 -6.83
C ASN A 191 5.93 -17.10 -6.88
N ARG A 192 6.49 -16.73 -5.72
CA ARG A 192 7.68 -15.88 -5.62
C ARG A 192 9.01 -16.64 -5.69
N ILE A 193 9.08 -17.84 -5.12
CA ILE A 193 10.33 -18.60 -5.00
C ILE A 193 10.34 -19.93 -5.75
N GLY A 194 9.22 -20.31 -6.36
CA GLY A 194 9.03 -21.64 -6.95
C GLY A 194 9.08 -22.76 -5.92
N SER A 195 9.43 -23.95 -6.41
CA SER A 195 9.61 -25.16 -5.61
C SER A 195 11.07 -25.30 -5.19
N THR A 196 11.44 -24.63 -4.10
CA THR A 196 12.74 -24.83 -3.44
C THR A 196 12.65 -25.90 -2.36
N HIS A 197 13.68 -26.75 -2.27
CA HIS A 197 13.83 -27.76 -1.21
C HIS A 197 14.16 -27.12 0.15
N LEU A 198 14.69 -25.89 0.16
CA LEU A 198 15.09 -25.18 1.38
C LEU A 198 13.89 -24.86 2.28
N LEU A 199 12.68 -24.72 1.72
CA LEU A 199 11.49 -24.34 2.45
C LEU A 199 10.35 -25.28 2.06
N ASN A 200 9.82 -26.02 3.03
CA ASN A 200 8.63 -26.85 2.84
C ASN A 200 7.33 -26.08 3.17
N ASP A 201 6.19 -26.59 2.69
CA ASP A 201 4.90 -25.91 2.83
C ASP A 201 4.41 -25.83 4.28
N ALA A 202 4.73 -26.83 5.11
CA ALA A 202 4.37 -26.83 6.52
C ALA A 202 5.01 -25.65 7.27
N ILE A 203 6.26 -25.33 6.96
CA ILE A 203 6.93 -24.16 7.53
C ILE A 203 6.30 -22.85 7.05
N ILE A 204 5.87 -22.76 5.78
CA ILE A 204 5.14 -21.58 5.28
C ILE A 204 3.85 -21.37 6.08
N LYS A 205 3.06 -22.44 6.30
CA LYS A 205 1.83 -22.40 7.10
C LYS A 205 2.10 -21.94 8.53
N LYS A 206 3.16 -22.43 9.17
CA LYS A 206 3.58 -21.96 10.51
C LYS A 206 3.97 -20.49 10.52
N LEU A 207 4.78 -20.04 9.56
CA LEU A 207 5.14 -18.63 9.42
C LEU A 207 3.93 -17.74 9.14
N TRP A 208 2.92 -18.24 8.44
CA TRP A 208 1.66 -17.54 8.20
C TRP A 208 0.91 -17.27 9.50
N GLN A 209 0.77 -18.28 10.37
CA GLN A 209 0.16 -18.11 11.68
C GLN A 209 0.97 -17.14 12.56
N LEU A 210 2.30 -17.30 12.62
CA LEU A 210 3.20 -16.38 13.33
C LEU A 210 3.12 -14.93 12.79
N SER A 211 2.70 -14.75 11.55
CA SER A 211 2.54 -13.44 10.93
C SER A 211 1.20 -12.78 11.26
N ALA A 212 0.40 -13.37 12.15
CA ALA A 212 -0.98 -12.98 12.41
C ALA A 212 -1.77 -12.85 11.09
N ARG A 213 -1.51 -13.80 10.17
CA ARG A 213 -2.17 -13.90 8.87
C ARG A 213 -2.11 -12.61 8.05
N ASN A 214 -0.93 -11.97 8.07
CA ASN A 214 -0.64 -10.75 7.32
C ASN A 214 0.43 -10.99 6.24
N PRO A 215 0.12 -10.78 4.94
CA PRO A 215 1.06 -11.07 3.85
C PRO A 215 2.38 -10.31 3.95
N ARG A 216 2.34 -9.02 4.32
CA ARG A 216 3.56 -8.22 4.51
C ARG A 216 4.46 -8.79 5.60
N ARG A 217 3.88 -9.17 6.76
CA ARG A 217 4.65 -9.77 7.86
C ARG A 217 5.19 -11.15 7.47
N LEU A 218 4.42 -11.93 6.72
CA LEU A 218 4.88 -13.23 6.19
C LEU A 218 6.15 -13.05 5.34
N LEU A 219 6.15 -12.12 4.38
CA LEU A 219 7.33 -11.83 3.57
C LEU A 219 8.53 -11.39 4.42
N GLN A 220 8.32 -10.53 5.42
CA GLN A 220 9.41 -10.09 6.31
C GLN A 220 10.01 -11.23 7.12
N ARG A 221 9.17 -12.18 7.58
CA ARG A 221 9.67 -13.37 8.29
C ARG A 221 10.40 -14.32 7.34
N LEU A 222 9.90 -14.47 6.11
CA LEU A 222 10.55 -15.26 5.07
C LEU A 222 11.93 -14.70 4.68
N ASP A 223 12.07 -13.38 4.55
CA ASP A 223 13.38 -12.74 4.35
C ASP A 223 14.37 -13.10 5.45
N ARG A 224 13.94 -12.99 6.71
CA ARG A 224 14.79 -13.27 7.87
C ARG A 224 15.21 -14.74 7.98
N ILE A 225 14.28 -15.66 7.75
CA ILE A 225 14.57 -17.10 7.88
C ILE A 225 15.45 -17.60 6.74
N PHE A 226 15.28 -17.09 5.51
CA PHE A 226 16.15 -17.46 4.39
C PHE A 226 17.56 -16.89 4.57
N ARG A 227 17.67 -15.63 5.01
CA ARG A 227 18.97 -15.04 5.34
C ARG A 227 19.73 -15.90 6.35
N TYR A 228 19.06 -16.25 7.45
CA TYR A 228 19.63 -17.14 8.47
C TYR A 228 20.08 -18.48 7.86
N ALA A 229 19.23 -19.13 7.06
CA ALA A 229 19.55 -20.42 6.47
C ALA A 229 20.80 -20.36 5.58
N VAL A 230 20.93 -19.32 4.76
CA VAL A 230 22.09 -19.10 3.89
C VAL A 230 23.35 -18.81 4.69
N GLU A 231 23.27 -17.94 5.71
CA GLU A 231 24.41 -17.58 6.57
C GLU A 231 24.93 -18.76 7.40
N ASN A 232 24.06 -19.73 7.73
CA ASN A 232 24.41 -20.91 8.52
C ASN A 232 24.58 -22.18 7.66
N MET A 233 24.57 -22.05 6.33
CA MET A 233 24.71 -23.17 5.37
C MET A 233 23.69 -24.30 5.60
N GLU A 234 22.47 -23.94 6.00
CA GLU A 234 21.38 -24.89 6.23
C GLU A 234 20.88 -25.44 4.89
N SER A 235 20.72 -26.76 4.80
CA SER A 235 20.13 -27.41 3.62
C SER A 235 18.60 -27.36 3.61
N GLU A 236 17.98 -27.15 4.77
CA GLU A 236 16.52 -27.07 4.95
C GLU A 236 16.18 -26.15 6.12
N ILE A 237 15.13 -25.35 5.97
CA ILE A 237 14.54 -24.58 7.05
C ILE A 237 13.62 -25.50 7.87
N LYS A 238 13.95 -25.67 9.14
CA LYS A 238 13.19 -26.49 10.09
C LYS A 238 12.53 -25.64 11.18
N GLU A 239 11.68 -26.27 11.98
CA GLU A 239 10.94 -25.58 13.05
C GLU A 239 11.85 -25.04 14.16
N GLU A 240 12.97 -25.70 14.42
CA GLU A 240 13.99 -25.25 15.37
C GLU A 240 14.54 -23.88 14.98
N HIS A 241 14.68 -23.61 13.67
CA HIS A 241 15.13 -22.31 13.16
C HIS A 241 14.09 -21.22 13.43
N LEU A 242 12.80 -21.55 13.26
CA LEU A 242 11.69 -20.63 13.58
C LEU A 242 11.70 -20.27 15.07
N ASN A 243 11.90 -21.26 15.94
CA ASN A 243 11.97 -21.04 17.38
C ASN A 243 13.17 -20.17 17.75
N LYS A 244 14.34 -20.42 17.16
CA LYS A 244 15.56 -19.63 17.41
C LYS A 244 15.41 -18.16 16.99
N ILE A 245 14.78 -17.89 15.85
CA ILE A 245 14.71 -16.53 15.27
C ILE A 245 13.50 -15.74 15.78
N PHE A 246 12.42 -16.44 16.15
CA PHE A 246 11.14 -15.82 16.50
C PHE A 246 10.64 -16.17 17.91
N ALA A 247 11.52 -16.63 18.82
CA ALA A 247 11.18 -16.94 20.22
C ALA A 247 10.37 -15.82 20.90
N ASP A 248 10.81 -14.56 20.74
CA ASP A 248 10.16 -13.39 21.35
C ASP A 248 8.75 -13.12 20.79
N ALA A 249 8.45 -13.61 19.59
CA ALA A 249 7.15 -13.41 18.96
C ALA A 249 6.08 -14.35 19.54
N LYS A 250 6.46 -15.52 20.09
CA LYS A 250 5.51 -16.44 20.72
C LYS A 250 4.89 -15.83 21.98
N VAL A 251 5.73 -15.19 22.80
CA VAL A 251 5.30 -14.55 24.05
C VAL A 251 4.20 -13.50 23.79
N LYS A 252 4.36 -12.66 22.76
CA LYS A 252 3.40 -11.58 22.44
C LYS A 252 2.11 -12.06 21.80
N THR A 253 2.13 -13.19 21.10
CA THR A 253 0.93 -13.70 20.41
C THR A 253 -0.01 -14.34 21.42
N GLU A 254 0.52 -15.01 22.43
CA GLU A 254 -0.27 -15.60 23.53
C GLU A 254 -0.91 -14.53 24.42
N THR A 255 -0.22 -13.42 24.69
CA THR A 255 -0.80 -12.30 25.47
C THR A 255 -1.91 -11.57 24.72
N ALA A 256 -1.79 -11.40 23.39
CA ALA A 256 -2.79 -10.69 22.59
C ALA A 256 -4.13 -11.44 22.48
N THR A 257 -4.15 -12.76 22.63
CA THR A 257 -5.37 -13.57 22.71
C THR A 257 -6.01 -13.58 24.10
N ALA A 258 -5.27 -13.22 25.15
CA ALA A 258 -5.77 -13.19 26.53
C ALA A 258 -6.36 -11.82 26.94
N THR A 259 -6.18 -10.78 26.12
CA THR A 259 -6.66 -9.42 26.42
C THR A 259 -7.53 -8.89 25.28
N GLN A 260 -8.66 -9.55 25.04
CA GLN A 260 -9.81 -8.95 24.34
C GLN A 260 -10.97 -8.75 25.32
N SER A 261 -10.75 -7.85 26.27
CA SER A 261 -11.81 -7.05 26.90
C SER A 261 -11.16 -5.73 27.32
N GLU A 262 -11.35 -4.67 26.53
CA GLU A 262 -10.77 -3.36 26.80
C GLU A 262 -11.83 -2.27 26.56
N PRO A 263 -12.11 -1.43 27.57
CA PRO A 263 -12.64 -0.08 27.39
C PRO A 263 -11.56 1.02 27.55
N GLU A 264 -10.32 0.70 27.96
CA GLU A 264 -9.34 1.72 28.40
C GLU A 264 -8.58 2.45 27.28
N ALA A 265 -8.58 1.95 26.04
CA ALA A 265 -7.86 2.58 24.93
C ALA A 265 -8.52 3.88 24.40
N MET A 266 -9.74 4.22 24.83
CA MET A 266 -10.45 5.41 24.36
C MET A 266 -10.04 6.68 25.13
N GLU A 267 -9.73 6.57 26.42
CA GLU A 267 -9.45 7.72 27.30
C GLU A 267 -8.09 8.38 26.99
N HIS A 268 -7.04 7.58 26.78
CA HIS A 268 -5.71 8.11 26.44
C HIS A 268 -5.62 8.74 25.03
N ARG A 269 -6.58 8.45 24.14
CA ARG A 269 -6.62 9.02 22.78
C ARG A 269 -7.21 10.44 22.77
N GLU A 270 -8.10 10.76 23.72
CA GLU A 270 -8.66 12.11 23.86
C GLU A 270 -7.65 13.08 24.49
N GLU A 271 -6.89 12.65 25.50
CA GLU A 271 -5.86 13.48 26.14
C GLU A 271 -4.74 13.88 25.17
N LYS A 272 -4.27 12.95 24.33
CA LYS A 272 -3.27 13.25 23.29
C LYS A 272 -3.80 14.23 22.24
N LYS A 273 -5.08 14.12 21.85
CA LYS A 273 -5.71 15.08 20.91
C LYS A 273 -5.86 16.48 21.53
N ALA A 274 -6.15 16.57 22.83
CA ALA A 274 -6.23 17.84 23.55
C ALA A 274 -4.86 18.53 23.65
N ALA A 275 -3.80 17.79 23.99
CA ALA A 275 -2.44 18.32 24.07
C ALA A 275 -1.92 18.84 22.71
N MET A 276 -2.19 18.11 21.61
CA MET A 276 -1.78 18.52 20.26
C MET A 276 -2.53 19.78 19.77
N ARG A 277 -3.80 19.96 20.16
CA ARG A 277 -4.58 21.17 19.85
C ARG A 277 -4.04 22.42 20.59
N MET A 278 -3.52 22.27 21.81
CA MET A 278 -2.91 23.39 22.53
C MET A 278 -1.57 23.83 21.92
N GLN A 279 -0.73 22.90 21.45
CA GLN A 279 0.54 23.25 20.80
C GLN A 279 0.35 23.96 19.46
N LYS A 280 -0.63 23.54 18.62
CA LYS A 280 -0.94 24.21 17.34
C LYS A 280 -1.47 25.65 17.49
N LYS A 281 -2.14 25.97 18.61
CA LYS A 281 -2.58 27.36 18.89
C LYS A 281 -1.42 28.29 19.27
N LYS A 282 -0.36 27.77 19.89
CA LYS A 282 0.83 28.56 20.25
C LYS A 282 1.73 28.83 19.04
N SER A 283 1.89 27.88 18.12
CA SER A 283 2.73 28.05 16.93
C SER A 283 2.13 29.01 15.87
N LYS A 284 0.80 29.08 15.74
CA LYS A 284 0.13 30.01 14.82
C LYS A 284 0.27 31.50 15.20
N LYS A 285 0.68 31.84 16.43
CA LYS A 285 0.92 33.24 16.85
C LYS A 285 2.30 33.78 16.46
N LEU A 286 3.23 32.94 15.99
CA LEU A 286 4.64 33.31 15.82
C LEU A 286 5.11 33.49 14.37
N VAL A 287 4.27 33.24 13.35
CA VAL A 287 4.71 33.33 11.95
C VAL A 287 3.81 34.28 11.14
N LYS A 288 4.07 35.58 11.28
CA LYS A 288 3.78 36.59 10.24
C LYS A 288 5.13 37.15 9.77
N LYS A 289 5.79 36.45 8.85
CA LYS A 289 6.88 37.01 8.02
C LYS A 289 6.75 36.50 6.59
N HIS A 290 7.00 37.42 5.67
CA HIS A 290 6.74 37.38 4.23
C HIS A 290 7.06 36.07 3.50
N PRO A 291 6.23 35.65 2.53
CA PRO A 291 6.59 34.57 1.63
C PRO A 291 7.67 35.03 0.64
N LYS A 292 8.79 34.30 0.66
CA LYS A 292 9.90 34.39 -0.32
C LYS A 292 9.47 33.62 -1.58
N LYS A 293 9.48 34.27 -2.74
CA LYS A 293 9.32 33.61 -4.05
C LYS A 293 10.46 32.62 -4.25
N TRP A 294 10.15 31.37 -4.57
CA TRP A 294 11.09 30.38 -5.09
C TRP A 294 10.63 29.98 -6.48
N GLY A 295 11.57 30.07 -7.43
CA GLY A 295 11.40 29.58 -8.80
C GLY A 295 11.49 28.07 -8.83
N ALA A 296 10.66 27.46 -9.67
CA ALA A 296 10.75 26.05 -10.01
C ALA A 296 11.81 25.90 -11.10
N GLU A 297 12.84 25.11 -10.83
CA GLU A 297 13.67 24.49 -11.85
C GLU A 297 13.11 23.09 -12.10
N ASP A 298 12.81 22.84 -13.37
CA ASP A 298 12.28 21.59 -13.91
C ASP A 298 13.41 20.55 -13.99
N GLU A 299 13.21 19.39 -13.36
CA GLU A 299 13.93 18.16 -13.69
C GLU A 299 12.90 17.09 -14.09
N ASP A 300 12.61 17.06 -15.39
CA ASP A 300 12.03 15.93 -16.08
C ASP A 300 13.10 14.84 -16.23
N GLN A 301 12.92 13.70 -15.55
CA GLN A 301 13.52 12.44 -15.98
C GLN A 301 12.39 11.47 -16.33
N GLU A 302 12.18 11.33 -17.64
CA GLU A 302 11.51 10.22 -18.28
C GLU A 302 12.28 8.93 -17.98
N GLU A 303 11.69 8.02 -17.21
CA GLU A 303 12.08 6.61 -17.27
C GLU A 303 11.04 5.87 -18.11
N ASP A 304 11.45 5.50 -19.32
CA ASP A 304 10.80 4.54 -20.20
C ASP A 304 10.65 3.18 -19.51
N TRP A 305 9.41 2.81 -19.18
CA TRP A 305 8.96 1.44 -18.87
C TRP A 305 7.49 1.20 -19.27
#